data_AF-A0A5E4F844-F1
#
_entry.id   AF-A0A5E4F844-F1
#
_cell.length_a   1.000
_cell.length_b   1.000
_cell.length_c   1.000
_cell.angle_alpha   90.00
_cell.angle_beta   90.00
_cell.angle_gamma   90.00
#
_symmetry.space_group_name_H-M   'P 1'
#
loop_
_entity.id
_entity.type
_entity.pdbx_description
1 polymer ?
#
loop_
_entity_poly.entity_id
_entity_poly.type
_entity_poly.pdbx_seq_one_letter_code
_entity_poly.pdbx_strand_id
1 'polypeptide(L)'
;MPSQEEITTIAIRLELGGGGIDFGRPLVLLTMSNDQGLKARLLNERKIGYSIPRDEKDGSFTSNLVAESLKLVIEMKEGKIYRDKAKELKPLF
;
A
#
# COMPACT_ATOMS: atom_id res chain seq x y z
N MET A 1 13.17 -12.77 -7.14
CA MET A 1 11.80 -12.77 -6.60
C MET A 1 11.91 -12.42 -5.14
N PRO A 2 11.29 -11.32 -4.66
CA PRO A 2 11.31 -11.02 -3.24
C PRO A 2 10.62 -12.14 -2.46
N SER A 3 11.16 -12.43 -1.28
CA SER A 3 10.68 -13.51 -0.42
C SER A 3 9.25 -13.24 0.08
N GLN A 4 8.52 -14.28 0.46
CA GLN A 4 7.16 -14.15 1.02
C GLN A 4 7.14 -13.26 2.28
N GLU A 5 8.24 -13.20 3.05
CA GLU A 5 8.40 -12.28 4.18
C GLU A 5 8.56 -10.81 3.75
N GLU A 6 9.22 -10.53 2.63
CA GLU A 6 9.31 -9.17 2.06
C GLU A 6 7.95 -8.69 1.54
N ILE A 7 7.16 -9.60 0.95
CA ILE A 7 5.78 -9.33 0.50
C ILE A 7 4.86 -9.10 1.71
N THR A 8 5.03 -9.88 2.78
CA THR A 8 4.25 -9.74 4.03
C THR A 8 4.64 -8.48 4.82
N THR A 9 5.90 -8.03 4.72
CA THR A 9 6.37 -6.76 5.30
C THR A 9 5.71 -5.54 4.64
N ILE A 10 5.25 -5.66 3.39
CA ILE A 10 4.41 -4.64 2.71
C ILE A 10 2.95 -4.73 3.17
N ALA A 11 2.48 -5.91 3.59
CA ALA A 11 1.09 -6.16 3.97
C ALA A 11 0.75 -5.87 5.45
N ILE A 12 1.71 -5.92 6.38
CA ILE A 12 1.42 -5.75 7.82
C ILE A 12 2.43 -4.81 8.48
N ARG A 13 2.16 -3.51 8.43
CA ARG A 13 2.62 -2.57 9.48
C ARG A 13 1.63 -1.42 9.66
N LEU A 14 0.35 -1.77 9.79
CA LEU A 14 -0.71 -0.87 10.25
C LEU A 14 -1.03 -1.05 11.75
N GLU A 15 -0.41 -2.02 12.44
CA GLU A 15 -0.72 -2.30 13.86
C GLU A 15 0.35 -1.88 14.87
N LEU A 16 1.61 -1.70 14.51
CA LEU A 16 2.64 -1.24 15.45
C LEU A 16 3.63 -0.33 14.69
N GLY A 17 4.08 0.77 15.28
CA GLY A 17 4.70 1.89 14.57
C GLY A 17 5.86 1.58 13.60
N GLY A 18 5.90 2.35 12.51
CA GLY A 18 7.15 2.94 11.98
C GLY A 18 7.92 2.25 10.84
N GLY A 19 7.26 1.53 9.91
CA GLY A 19 8.00 0.70 8.94
C GLY A 19 8.26 1.30 7.55
N GLY A 20 7.35 2.12 7.02
CA GLY A 20 7.40 2.56 5.61
C GLY A 20 7.57 4.06 5.45
N ILE A 21 6.67 4.83 6.08
CA ILE A 21 6.60 6.28 5.93
C ILE A 21 7.82 6.97 6.57
N ASP A 22 8.30 6.46 7.70
CA ASP A 22 9.50 6.92 8.43
C ASP A 22 10.78 6.82 7.55
N PHE A 23 10.75 5.95 6.54
CA PHE A 23 11.81 5.82 5.54
C PHE A 23 11.49 6.53 4.22
N GLY A 24 10.34 7.20 4.12
CA GLY A 24 9.85 7.84 2.90
C GLY A 24 9.44 6.86 1.80
N ARG A 25 9.05 5.63 2.17
CA ARG A 25 8.65 4.58 1.23
C ARG A 25 7.14 4.59 1.00
N PRO A 26 6.67 4.47 -0.26
CA PRO A 26 5.25 4.43 -0.55
C PRO A 26 4.62 3.13 -0.05
N LEU A 27 3.31 3.16 0.21
CA LEU A 27 2.56 2.00 0.70
C LEU A 27 1.63 1.43 -0.39
N VAL A 28 1.57 0.11 -0.47
CA VAL A 28 0.53 -0.64 -1.20
C VAL A 28 -0.28 -1.41 -0.15
N LEU A 29 -1.59 -1.19 -0.11
CA LEU A 29 -2.46 -1.64 0.97
C LEU A 29 -3.18 -2.93 0.56
N LEU A 30 -2.91 -3.99 1.32
CA LEU A 30 -3.61 -5.27 1.25
C LEU A 30 -4.51 -5.39 2.48
N THR A 31 -5.75 -4.89 2.41
CA THR A 31 -6.70 -5.03 3.52
C THR A 31 -7.28 -6.43 3.53
N MET A 32 -7.32 -7.10 4.68
CA MET A 32 -7.92 -8.45 4.81
C MET A 32 -9.19 -8.44 5.65
N SER A 33 -9.29 -7.53 6.65
CA SER A 33 -10.41 -7.46 7.60
C SER A 33 -11.22 -6.17 7.50
N ASN A 34 -12.50 -6.19 7.89
CA ASN A 34 -13.43 -5.05 7.78
C ASN A 34 -12.93 -3.77 8.46
N ASP A 35 -12.35 -3.86 9.66
CA ASP A 35 -11.85 -2.68 10.39
C ASP A 35 -10.64 -2.03 9.71
N GLN A 36 -9.89 -2.79 8.90
CA GLN A 36 -8.80 -2.29 8.08
C GLN A 36 -9.30 -1.57 6.82
N GLY A 37 -10.53 -1.86 6.38
CA GLY A 37 -11.15 -1.24 5.20
C GLY A 37 -11.32 0.27 5.35
N LEU A 38 -11.81 0.75 6.50
CA LEU A 38 -11.97 2.18 6.77
C LEU A 38 -10.62 2.92 6.83
N LYS A 39 -9.62 2.32 7.48
CA LYS A 39 -8.26 2.89 7.54
C LYS A 39 -7.63 2.95 6.15
N ALA A 40 -7.75 1.90 5.35
CA ALA A 40 -7.21 1.89 4.00
C ALA A 40 -7.90 2.86 3.07
N ARG A 41 -9.22 3.03 3.19
CA ARG A 41 -9.96 4.05 2.45
C ARG A 41 -9.42 5.45 2.76
N LEU A 42 -9.24 5.78 4.04
CA LEU A 42 -8.67 7.07 4.46
C LEU A 42 -7.25 7.29 3.89
N LEU A 43 -6.39 6.27 3.97
CA LEU A 43 -5.03 6.35 3.43
C LEU A 43 -5.02 6.50 1.90
N ASN A 44 -5.93 5.82 1.20
CA ASN A 44 -6.06 5.87 -0.25
C ASN A 44 -6.63 7.20 -0.75
N GLU A 45 -7.63 7.74 -0.06
CA GLU A 45 -8.19 9.07 -0.32
C GLU A 45 -7.13 10.16 -0.13
N ARG A 46 -6.29 10.05 0.91
CA ARG A 46 -5.18 10.98 1.18
C ARG A 46 -3.91 10.71 0.37
N LYS A 47 -3.92 9.69 -0.50
CA LYS A 47 -2.77 9.27 -1.33
C LYS A 47 -1.54 8.86 -0.52
N ILE A 48 -1.73 8.43 0.73
CA ILE A 48 -0.67 7.93 1.61
C ILE A 48 -0.33 6.47 1.30
N GLY A 49 -1.31 5.71 0.81
CA GLY A 49 -1.10 4.35 0.29
C GLY A 49 -2.08 4.03 -0.82
N TYR A 50 -1.71 3.13 -1.72
CA TYR A 50 -2.59 2.68 -2.81
C TYR A 50 -3.29 1.39 -2.40
N SER A 51 -4.63 1.37 -2.42
CA SER A 51 -5.37 0.12 -2.14
C SER A 51 -5.37 -0.79 -3.36
N ILE A 52 -4.95 -2.05 -3.17
CA ILE A 52 -5.07 -3.06 -4.23
C ILE A 52 -6.57 -3.26 -4.52
N PRO A 53 -6.99 -3.18 -5.79
CA PRO A 53 -8.37 -3.47 -6.18
C PRO A 53 -8.67 -4.96 -5.94
N ARG A 54 -9.93 -5.24 -5.61
CA ARG A 54 -10.44 -6.60 -5.43
C ARG A 54 -11.33 -6.95 -6.61
N ASP A 55 -11.43 -8.23 -6.89
CA ASP A 55 -12.41 -8.76 -7.84
C ASP A 55 -13.83 -8.39 -7.37
N GLU A 56 -14.64 -7.82 -8.26
CA GLU A 56 -15.98 -7.33 -7.91
C GLU A 56 -16.97 -8.47 -7.63
N LYS A 57 -16.71 -9.67 -8.14
CA LYS A 57 -17.61 -10.82 -8.04
C LYS A 57 -17.46 -11.54 -6.70
N ASP A 58 -16.22 -11.76 -6.26
CA ASP A 58 -15.93 -12.55 -5.05
C ASP A 58 -15.08 -11.82 -4.00
N GLY A 59 -14.65 -10.59 -4.27
CA GLY A 59 -13.87 -9.77 -3.35
C GLY A 59 -12.43 -10.26 -3.17
N SER A 60 -11.96 -11.21 -3.97
CA SER A 60 -10.62 -11.78 -3.90
C SER A 60 -9.56 -10.84 -4.47
N PHE A 61 -8.31 -11.09 -4.08
CA PHE A 61 -7.14 -10.49 -4.74
C PHE A 61 -6.65 -11.44 -5.82
N THR A 62 -6.37 -10.91 -7.00
CA THR A 62 -5.70 -11.67 -8.07
C THR A 62 -4.23 -11.27 -8.15
N SER A 63 -3.37 -12.21 -8.52
CA SER A 63 -1.92 -11.96 -8.68
C SER A 63 -1.65 -10.84 -9.69
N ASN A 64 -2.45 -10.74 -10.74
CA ASN A 64 -2.35 -9.68 -11.74
C ASN A 64 -2.60 -8.30 -11.13
N LEU A 65 -3.69 -8.13 -10.38
CA LEU A 65 -4.02 -6.86 -9.74
C LEU A 65 -2.96 -6.46 -8.69
N VAL A 66 -2.40 -7.42 -7.96
CA VAL A 66 -1.28 -7.16 -7.04
C VAL A 66 -0.04 -6.67 -7.80
N ALA A 67 0.34 -7.36 -8.87
CA ALA A 67 1.51 -6.99 -9.67
C ALA A 67 1.37 -5.61 -10.33
N GLU A 68 0.19 -5.31 -10.88
CA GLU A 68 -0.11 -4.00 -11.46
C GLU A 68 -0.07 -2.89 -10.40
N SER A 69 -0.62 -3.13 -9.21
CA SER A 69 -0.59 -2.19 -8.09
C SER A 69 0.84 -1.86 -7.65
N LEU A 70 1.69 -2.88 -7.54
CA LEU A 70 3.11 -2.70 -7.21
C LEU A 70 3.83 -1.90 -8.30
N LYS A 71 3.62 -2.26 -9.57
CA LYS A 71 4.23 -1.55 -10.71
C LYS A 71 3.79 -0.09 -10.76
N LEU A 72 2.51 0.19 -10.53
CA LEU A 72 1.97 1.53 -10.46
C LEU A 72 2.72 2.38 -9.44
N VAL A 73 2.81 1.90 -8.21
CA VAL A 73 3.39 2.66 -7.09
C VAL A 73 4.91 2.80 -7.20
N ILE A 74 5.61 1.74 -7.64
CA ILE A 74 7.06 1.67 -7.60
C ILE A 74 7.71 2.25 -8.86
N GLU A 75 7.06 2.17 -10.02
CA GLU A 75 7.66 2.48 -11.31
C GLU A 75 6.88 3.59 -12.05
N MET A 76 5.58 3.39 -12.27
CA MET A 76 4.79 4.21 -13.19
C MET A 76 4.70 5.69 -12.78
N LYS A 77 4.43 6.57 -13.76
CA LYS A 77 4.33 8.02 -13.51
C LYS A 77 3.13 8.35 -12.61
N GLU A 78 2.05 7.62 -12.81
CA GLU A 78 0.77 7.71 -12.10
C GLU A 78 0.95 7.46 -10.60
N GLY A 79 1.85 6.54 -10.22
CA GLY A 79 2.14 6.27 -8.81
C GLY A 79 3.15 7.21 -8.17
N LYS A 80 3.70 8.19 -8.91
CA LYS A 80 4.62 9.20 -8.34
C LYS A 80 4.00 9.92 -7.13
N ILE A 81 2.69 10.16 -7.14
CA ILE A 81 1.98 10.79 -6.04
C ILE A 81 2.17 10.07 -4.70
N TYR A 82 2.20 8.73 -4.68
CA TYR A 82 2.41 7.95 -3.46
C TYR A 82 3.87 8.02 -2.97
N ARG A 83 4.84 8.01 -3.90
CA ARG A 83 6.28 8.16 -3.58
C ARG A 83 6.59 9.56 -3.04
N ASP A 84 5.99 10.60 -3.62
CA ASP A 84 6.14 11.97 -3.15
C ASP A 84 5.49 12.16 -1.79
N LYS A 85 4.25 11.67 -1.60
CA LYS A 85 3.55 11.74 -0.32
C LYS A 85 4.30 11.03 0.80
N ALA A 86 4.92 9.88 0.53
CA ALA A 86 5.74 9.20 1.52
C ALA A 86 6.96 10.04 1.94
N LYS A 87 7.66 10.69 1.00
CA LYS A 87 8.78 11.59 1.31
C LYS A 87 8.35 12.83 2.09
N GLU A 88 7.18 13.38 1.78
CA GLU A 88 6.58 14.51 2.49
C GLU A 88 6.28 14.18 3.95
N LEU A 89 5.76 12.98 4.21
CA LEU A 89 5.37 12.54 5.55
C LEU A 89 6.54 12.00 6.38
N LYS A 90 7.67 11.68 5.75
CA LYS A 90 8.88 11.17 6.41
C LYS A 90 9.30 11.96 7.67
N PRO A 91 9.26 13.31 7.73
CA PRO A 91 9.68 14.06 8.91
C PRO A 91 8.69 14.00 10.09
N LEU A 92 7.48 13.46 9.88
CA LEU A 92 6.43 13.39 10.89
C LEU A 92 6.48 12.11 11.73
N PHE A 93 7.38 11.18 11.39
CA PHE A 93 7.58 9.89 12.03
C PHE A 93 9.07 9.67 12.30
#